data_AF-A0A034WVF9-F1
#
_entry.id   AF-A0A034WVF9-F1
#
_cell.length_a   1.000
_cell.length_b   1.000
_cell.length_c   1.000
_cell.angle_alpha   90.00
_cell.angle_beta   90.00
_cell.angle_gamma   90.00
#
_symmetry.space_group_name_H-M   'P 1'
#
loop_
_entity.id
_entity.type
_entity.pdbx_description
1 polymer ?
#
loop_
_entity_poly.entity_id
_entity_poly.type
_entity_poly.pdbx_seq_one_letter_code
_entity_poly.pdbx_strand_id
1 'polypeptide(L)'
;MGTKIVNRIMLITGLISLLHAAFSAAHHRTYLRLTEQDWTHLPVDVIVQTVVSLLVVVYNLIQVVGNFKEIRATVDMQEKSWDTLGNLPSFYTFNHRGMALYQNYEAEPTTNIGNKSSLDVDY
;
A
#
# COMPACT_ATOMS: atom_id res chain seq x y z
N MET A 1 4.49 -9.54 7.40
CA MET A 1 5.04 -8.58 6.40
C MET A 1 5.41 -9.27 5.09
N GLY A 2 6.08 -10.43 5.14
CA GLY A 2 6.53 -11.19 3.94
C GLY A 2 5.43 -11.61 2.96
N THR A 3 4.26 -12.04 3.43
CA THR A 3 3.17 -12.46 2.53
C THR A 3 2.59 -11.31 1.71
N LYS A 4 2.48 -10.11 2.30
CA LYS A 4 1.98 -8.91 1.62
C LYS A 4 2.92 -8.42 0.53
N ILE A 5 4.24 -8.47 0.75
CA ILE A 5 5.22 -8.07 -0.26
C ILE A 5 5.25 -9.08 -1.41
N VAL A 6 5.14 -10.39 -1.13
CA VAL A 6 5.05 -11.43 -2.16
C VAL A 6 3.83 -11.22 -3.06
N ASN A 7 2.64 -10.97 -2.48
CA ASN A 7 1.43 -10.72 -3.27
C ASN A 7 1.54 -9.47 -4.16
N ARG A 8 2.24 -8.43 -3.68
CA ARG A 8 2.52 -7.22 -4.49
C ARG A 8 3.49 -7.51 -5.64
N ILE A 9 4.55 -8.27 -5.38
CA ILE A 9 5.49 -8.68 -6.44
C ILE A 9 4.76 -9.52 -7.48
N MET A 10 3.98 -10.51 -7.06
CA MET A 10 3.17 -11.34 -7.96
C MET A 10 2.15 -10.52 -8.76
N LEU A 11 1.53 -9.51 -8.15
CA LEU A 11 0.63 -8.58 -8.85
C LEU A 11 1.37 -7.81 -9.95
N ILE A 12 2.56 -7.26 -9.65
CA ILE A 12 3.37 -6.52 -10.63
C ILE A 12 3.80 -7.45 -11.78
N THR A 13 4.28 -8.66 -11.46
CA THR A 13 4.64 -9.65 -12.48
C THR A 13 3.43 -10.05 -13.34
N GLY A 14 2.25 -10.21 -12.75
CA GLY A 14 1.00 -10.46 -13.47
C GLY A 14 0.63 -9.32 -14.43
N LEU A 15 0.77 -8.06 -13.99
CA LEU A 15 0.52 -6.88 -14.83
C LEU A 15 1.53 -6.76 -15.98
N ILE A 16 2.81 -7.04 -15.74
CA ILE A 16 3.84 -7.07 -16.79
C ILE A 16 3.53 -8.17 -17.82
N SER A 17 3.11 -9.36 -17.37
CA SER A 17 2.72 -10.45 -18.26
C SER A 17 1.47 -10.09 -19.10
N LEU A 18 0.49 -9.43 -18.49
CA LEU A 18 -0.71 -8.95 -19.19
C LEU A 18 -0.37 -7.88 -20.23
N LEU A 19 0.53 -6.95 -19.89
CA LEU A 19 1.05 -5.93 -20.81
C LEU A 19 1.78 -6.58 -21.99
N HIS A 20 2.58 -7.61 -21.73
CA HIS A 20 3.28 -8.38 -22.76
C HIS A 20 2.30 -9.06 -23.72
N ALA A 21 1.23 -9.67 -23.20
CA ALA A 21 0.19 -10.27 -24.04
C ALA A 21 -0.54 -9.22 -24.90
N ALA A 22 -0.83 -8.05 -24.33
CA ALA A 22 -1.44 -6.94 -25.06
C ALA A 22 -0.52 -6.41 -26.18
N PHE A 23 0.78 -6.28 -25.90
CA PHE A 23 1.78 -5.90 -26.91
C PHE A 23 1.85 -6.94 -28.04
N SER A 24 1.88 -8.23 -27.70
CA SER A 24 1.89 -9.32 -28.69
C SER A 24 0.65 -9.29 -29.59
N ALA A 25 -0.54 -9.09 -29.01
CA ALA A 25 -1.79 -8.98 -29.76
C ALA A 25 -1.80 -7.74 -30.69
N ALA A 26 -1.33 -6.59 -30.20
CA ALA A 26 -1.24 -5.37 -30.99
C ALA A 26 -0.23 -5.49 -32.15
N HIS A 27 0.93 -6.12 -31.88
CA HIS A 27 1.95 -6.39 -32.89
C HIS A 27 1.42 -7.35 -33.96
N HIS A 28 0.76 -8.44 -33.55
CA HIS A 28 0.14 -9.39 -34.49
C HIS A 28 -0.88 -8.72 -35.41
N ARG A 29 -1.72 -7.83 -34.87
CA ARG A 29 -2.70 -7.08 -35.67
C ARG A 29 -2.04 -6.11 -36.66
N THR A 30 -0.94 -5.47 -36.26
CA THR A 30 -0.18 -4.59 -37.14
C THR A 30 0.54 -5.37 -38.24
N TYR A 31 1.11 -6.53 -37.89
CA TYR A 31 1.78 -7.43 -38.83
C TYR A 31 0.83 -7.89 -39.95
N LEU A 32 -0.37 -8.37 -39.61
CA LEU A 32 -1.37 -8.80 -40.60
C LEU A 32 -1.80 -7.68 -41.55
N ARG A 33 -1.92 -6.46 -41.03
CA ARG A 33 -2.24 -5.27 -41.85
C ARG A 33 -1.12 -4.95 -42.85
N LEU A 34 0.13 -5.13 -42.44
CA LEU A 34 1.29 -4.83 -43.28
C LEU A 34 1.52 -5.90 -44.36
N THR A 35 1.20 -7.16 -44.05
CA THR A 35 1.34 -8.29 -44.99
C THR A 35 0.12 -8.52 -45.86
N GLU A 36 -0.90 -7.64 -45.76
CA GLU A 36 -2.19 -7.75 -46.46
C GLU A 36 -2.86 -9.13 -46.28
N GLN A 37 -2.60 -9.79 -45.15
CA GLN A 37 -3.23 -11.06 -44.81
C GLN A 37 -4.58 -10.84 -44.13
N ASP A 38 -5.56 -11.66 -44.50
CA ASP A 38 -6.87 -11.64 -43.86
C ASP A 38 -6.77 -12.04 -42.38
N TRP A 39 -7.48 -11.29 -41.54
CA TRP A 39 -7.57 -11.58 -40.11
C TRP A 39 -8.44 -12.82 -39.89
N THR A 40 -7.82 -13.93 -39.50
CA THR A 40 -8.53 -15.18 -39.22
C THR A 40 -8.81 -15.35 -37.72
N HIS A 41 -7.76 -15.36 -36.89
CA HIS A 41 -7.88 -15.54 -35.45
C HIS A 41 -6.61 -15.05 -34.73
N LEU A 42 -6.73 -14.78 -33.43
CA LEU A 42 -5.57 -14.49 -32.59
C LEU A 42 -4.85 -15.80 -32.23
N PRO A 43 -3.50 -15.82 -32.21
CA PRO A 43 -2.74 -16.98 -31.77
C PRO A 43 -3.18 -17.47 -30.38
N VAL A 44 -3.34 -18.79 -30.25
CA VAL A 44 -3.90 -19.43 -29.05
C VAL A 44 -3.00 -19.21 -27.82
N ASP A 45 -1.69 -19.15 -28.02
CA ASP A 45 -0.71 -18.82 -26.99
C ASP A 45 -0.97 -17.45 -26.35
N VAL A 46 -1.25 -16.42 -27.15
CA VAL A 46 -1.57 -15.06 -26.66
C VAL A 46 -2.89 -15.07 -25.88
N ILE A 47 -3.89 -15.82 -26.35
CA ILE A 47 -5.18 -15.97 -25.64
C ILE A 47 -4.95 -16.61 -24.27
N VAL A 48 -4.25 -17.75 -24.22
CA VAL A 48 -3.95 -18.47 -22.97
C VAL A 48 -3.12 -17.59 -22.04
N GLN A 49 -2.09 -16.91 -22.54
CA GLN A 49 -1.28 -15.99 -21.74
C GLN A 49 -2.14 -14.88 -21.12
N THR A 50 -3.05 -14.29 -21.89
CA THR A 50 -3.96 -13.22 -21.41
C THR A 50 -4.89 -13.73 -20.32
N VAL A 51 -5.50 -14.91 -20.50
CA VAL A 51 -6.41 -15.51 -19.51
C VAL A 51 -5.68 -15.84 -18.21
N VAL A 52 -4.51 -16.49 -18.30
CA VAL A 52 -3.71 -16.85 -17.12
C VAL A 52 -3.24 -15.60 -16.38
N SER A 53 -2.72 -14.60 -17.09
CA SER A 53 -2.26 -13.35 -16.47
C SER A 53 -3.40 -12.56 -15.84
N LEU A 54 -4.60 -12.54 -16.45
CA LEU A 54 -5.79 -11.96 -15.85
C LEU A 54 -6.18 -12.64 -14.53
N LEU A 55 -6.22 -13.97 -14.49
CA LEU A 55 -6.54 -14.73 -13.27
C LEU A 55 -5.54 -14.43 -12.14
N VAL A 56 -4.25 -14.39 -12.46
CA VAL A 56 -3.18 -14.04 -11.52
C VAL A 56 -3.39 -12.62 -10.97
N VAL A 57 -3.68 -11.64 -11.84
CA VAL A 57 -3.90 -10.24 -11.42
C VAL A 57 -5.11 -10.15 -10.49
N VAL A 58 -6.25 -10.75 -10.87
CA VAL A 58 -7.48 -10.70 -10.05
C VAL A 58 -7.25 -11.33 -8.67
N TYR A 59 -6.64 -12.51 -8.62
CA TYR A 59 -6.35 -13.21 -7.37
C TYR A 59 -5.44 -12.40 -6.44
N ASN A 60 -4.35 -11.85 -6.98
CA ASN A 60 -3.41 -11.07 -6.18
C ASN A 60 -3.97 -9.70 -5.78
N LEU A 61 -4.83 -9.09 -6.60
CA LEU A 61 -5.47 -7.83 -6.28
C LEU A 61 -6.35 -7.94 -5.04
N ILE A 62 -7.16 -9.00 -4.95
CA ILE A 62 -8.01 -9.27 -3.77
C ILE A 62 -7.16 -9.40 -2.50
N GLN A 63 -6.02 -10.08 -2.59
CA GLN A 63 -5.10 -10.26 -1.47
C GLN A 63 -4.39 -8.95 -1.04
N VAL A 64 -4.22 -8.00 -1.96
CA VAL A 64 -3.54 -6.72 -1.69
C VAL A 64 -4.49 -5.66 -1.12
N VAL A 65 -5.76 -5.66 -1.52
CA VAL A 65 -6.79 -4.71 -1.06
C VAL A 65 -6.97 -4.74 0.47
N GLY A 66 -6.63 -5.85 1.11
CA GLY A 66 -6.64 -5.97 2.56
C GLY A 66 -7.96 -6.51 3.10
N ASN A 67 -7.99 -6.71 4.42
CA ASN A 67 -9.14 -7.32 5.07
C ASN A 67 -10.18 -6.26 5.43
N PHE A 68 -11.45 -6.68 5.40
CA PHE A 68 -12.53 -5.86 5.94
C PHE A 68 -12.36 -5.68 7.45
N LYS A 69 -12.62 -4.45 7.92
CA LYS A 69 -12.69 -4.14 9.35
C LYS A 69 -14.13 -4.29 9.83
N GLU A 70 -14.31 -4.74 11.07
CA GLU A 70 -15.64 -4.82 11.69
C GLU A 70 -16.26 -3.42 11.85
N ILE A 71 -17.57 -3.31 11.62
CA ILE A 71 -18.33 -2.05 11.72
C ILE A 71 -18.61 -1.67 13.19
N ARG A 72 -18.60 -2.64 14.10
CA ARG A 72 -19.00 -2.45 15.49
C ARG A 72 -17.93 -1.69 16.28
N ALA A 73 -18.22 -0.43 16.61
CA ALA A 73 -17.33 0.43 17.38
C ALA A 73 -17.00 -0.11 18.79
N THR A 74 -17.86 -0.95 19.38
CA THR A 74 -17.59 -1.52 20.71
C THR A 74 -16.40 -2.48 20.72
N VAL A 75 -16.06 -3.11 19.59
CA VAL A 75 -14.90 -4.03 19.47
C VAL A 75 -13.61 -3.21 19.45
N ASP A 76 -13.58 -2.14 18.65
CA ASP A 76 -12.47 -1.18 18.65
C ASP A 76 -12.26 -0.50 20.01
N MET A 77 -13.34 -0.26 20.77
CA MET A 77 -13.27 0.36 22.10
C MET A 77 -12.81 -0.62 23.18
N GLN A 78 -13.04 -1.92 23.03
CA GLN A 78 -12.55 -2.94 23.97
C GLN A 78 -11.02 -3.06 23.95
N GLU A 79 -10.38 -2.78 22.82
CA GLU A 79 -8.91 -2.78 22.71
C GLU A 79 -8.26 -1.55 23.37
N LYS A 80 -9.04 -0.51 23.71
CA LYS A 80 -8.53 0.73 24.34
C LYS A 80 -8.59 0.65 25.86
N SER A 81 -7.46 0.89 26.52
CA SER A 81 -7.40 1.04 27.99
C SER A 81 -7.90 2.41 28.45
N TRP A 82 -8.39 2.47 29.69
CA TRP A 82 -8.74 3.73 30.37
C TRP A 82 -7.55 4.70 30.47
N ASP A 83 -6.32 4.20 30.58
CA ASP A 83 -5.12 5.04 30.60
C ASP A 83 -4.92 5.80 29.28
N THR A 84 -5.28 5.17 28.15
CA THR A 84 -5.20 5.79 26.82
C THR A 84 -6.32 6.81 26.61
N LEU A 85 -7.51 6.55 27.15
CA LEU A 85 -8.67 7.44 27.04
C LEU A 85 -8.58 8.64 27.98
N GLY A 86 -8.04 8.45 29.19
CA GLY A 86 -7.85 9.51 30.19
C GLY A 86 -6.67 10.45 29.87
N ASN A 87 -5.85 10.08 28.88
CA ASN A 87 -4.80 10.92 28.37
C ASN A 87 -5.38 11.97 27.40
N LEU A 88 -5.58 13.19 27.89
CA LEU A 88 -6.07 14.32 27.09
C LEU A 88 -4.92 15.27 26.73
N PRO A 89 -4.37 15.23 25.50
CA PRO A 89 -3.19 16.02 25.13
C PRO A 89 -3.40 17.54 25.24
N SER A 90 -4.63 17.99 25.01
CA SER A 90 -5.01 19.41 25.14
C SER A 90 -4.93 19.95 26.57
N PHE A 91 -4.86 19.08 27.58
CA PHE A 91 -4.83 19.45 29.00
C PHE A 91 -3.55 19.00 29.72
N TYR A 92 -2.48 18.74 28.99
CA TYR A 92 -1.22 18.38 29.62
C TYR A 92 -0.66 19.51 30.48
N THR A 93 -0.29 19.15 31.71
CA THR A 93 0.45 19.99 32.63
C THR A 93 1.82 19.36 32.84
N PHE A 94 2.88 20.10 32.56
CA PHE A 94 4.27 19.62 32.67
C PHE A 94 4.84 19.71 34.10
N ASN A 95 4.08 20.30 35.03
CA ASN A 95 4.44 20.33 36.44
C ASN A 95 4.07 19.00 37.13
N HIS A 96 4.85 17.96 36.88
CA HIS A 96 4.68 16.64 37.48
C HIS A 96 6.00 16.08 38.01
N ARG A 97 5.93 15.04 38.85
CA ARG A 97 7.10 14.41 39.50
C ARG A 97 8.18 13.92 38.52
N GLY A 98 7.82 13.64 37.26
CA GLY A 98 8.78 13.32 36.20
C GLY A 98 9.81 14.42 35.92
N MET A 99 9.51 15.69 36.21
CA MET A 99 10.42 16.81 35.98
C MET A 99 11.69 16.72 36.86
N ALA A 100 11.56 16.26 38.10
CA ALA A 100 12.69 16.03 39.00
C ALA A 100 13.41 14.70 38.75
N LEU A 101 12.72 13.72 38.16
CA LEU A 101 13.27 12.39 37.88
C LEU A 101 14.06 12.33 36.57
N TYR A 102 13.74 13.18 35.59
CA TYR A 102 14.36 13.21 34.26
C TYR A 102 15.11 14.52 33.98
N GLN A 103 15.73 15.11 35.00
CA GLN A 103 16.32 16.44 34.95
C GLN A 103 17.55 16.57 34.02
N ASN A 104 18.21 15.45 33.70
CA ASN A 104 19.35 15.36 32.78
C ASN A 104 19.02 14.59 31.50
N TYR A 105 17.76 14.58 31.06
CA TYR A 105 17.40 13.97 29.78
C TYR A 105 17.96 14.82 28.63
N GLU A 106 19.14 14.47 28.14
CA GLU A 106 19.62 14.94 26.83
C GLU A 106 18.83 14.16 25.77
N ALA A 107 17.97 14.86 25.03
CA ALA A 107 17.35 14.28 23.85
C ALA A 107 18.46 13.94 22.86
N GLU A 108 18.58 12.66 22.50
CA GLU A 108 19.44 12.20 21.40
C GLU A 108 19.30 13.16 20.21
N PRO A 109 20.40 13.66 19.63
CA PRO A 109 20.34 14.65 18.56
C PRO A 109 19.56 14.06 17.40
N THR A 110 18.36 14.63 17.19
CA THR A 110 17.52 14.29 16.04
C THR A 110 18.30 14.61 14.79
N THR A 111 18.75 13.57 14.09
CA THR A 111 19.27 13.70 12.73
C THR A 111 18.11 14.20 11.88
N ASN A 112 18.11 15.52 11.66
CA ASN A 112 17.14 16.27 10.89
C ASN A 112 16.97 15.64 9.50
N ILE A 113 15.90 14.87 9.30
CA ILE A 113 15.28 14.74 7.98
C ILE A 113 14.01 15.58 8.08
N GLY A 114 14.13 16.77 7.50
CA GLY A 114 13.31 17.95 7.81
C GLY A 114 11.80 17.73 7.75
N ASN A 115 11.14 18.37 8.70
CA ASN A 115 9.90 19.10 8.43
C ASN A 115 9.82 20.26 9.43
N LYS A 116 9.95 21.49 8.91
CA LYS A 116 9.68 22.71 9.67
C LYS A 116 8.18 22.74 9.98
N SER A 117 7.79 22.54 11.24
CA SER A 117 6.50 23.04 11.74
C SER A 117 6.74 24.35 12.45
N SER A 118 6.51 25.44 11.71
CA SER A 118 6.26 26.78 12.22
C SER A 118 5.30 26.70 13.39
N LEU A 119 5.68 27.23 14.56
CA LEU A 119 4.83 27.83 15.59
C LEU A 119 5.77 28.42 16.67
N ASP A 120 6.46 29.52 16.32
CA ASP A 120 6.83 30.52 17.32
C ASP A 120 5.54 31.23 17.72
N VAL A 121 5.17 31.16 18.99
CA VAL A 121 4.22 32.10 19.60
C VAL A 121 4.92 32.67 20.82
N ASP A 122 5.53 33.83 20.58
CA ASP A 122 6.01 34.75 21.61
C ASP A 122 4.83 35.18 22.51
N TYR A 123 5.08 35.24 23.82
CA TYR A 123 4.30 36.05 24.76
C TYR A 123 5.01 37.39 24.98
#